data_AF-A0A966QN26-F1
#
_entry.id   AF-A0A966QN26-F1
#
_cell.length_a   1.000
_cell.length_b   1.000
_cell.length_c   1.000
_cell.angle_alpha   90.00
_cell.angle_beta   90.00
_cell.angle_gamma   90.00
#
_symmetry.space_group_name_H-M   'P 1'
#
loop_
_entity.id
_entity.type
_entity.pdbx_description
1 polymer ?
#
loop_
_entity_poly.entity_id
_entity_poly.type
_entity_poly.pdbx_seq_one_letter_code
_entity_poly.pdbx_strand_id
1 'polypeptide(L)'
;MVMLGCGSPWAYLQVLRQRLLRPTAVILWVPCFHPPDHVRHTVKAHLARWALRLAQRANIEVRVLSAQEHARLDAGRCQGISLGFERRFTLSEPQPDQARPFDLVFLGRPTAQKGWPLFEHLAQRTGLPSLALLAHPPEQPPAAEITVITAGSDAAVQSGLARSKLLLLPADYESFGFAQAEALAMGCCVPVLGEWPLWLDVPELDWRGLDAAAIAARIQGLLGPSAQWRWHLRCCCQRR
;
A
#
# COMPACT_ATOMS: atom_id res chain seq x y z
N MET A 1 -16.63 -13.45 13.56
CA MET A 1 -15.90 -12.28 14.09
C MET A 1 -14.74 -11.99 13.14
N VAL A 2 -14.60 -10.76 12.67
CA VAL A 2 -13.43 -10.33 11.87
C VAL A 2 -12.39 -9.75 12.82
N MET A 3 -11.18 -10.30 12.81
CA MET A 3 -10.03 -9.73 13.50
C MET A 3 -9.01 -9.26 12.46
N LEU A 4 -8.76 -7.96 12.47
CA LEU A 4 -7.67 -7.33 11.76
C LEU A 4 -6.51 -7.22 12.75
N GLY A 5 -5.36 -7.82 12.44
CA GLY A 5 -4.25 -7.86 13.40
C GLY A 5 -2.89 -7.95 12.73
N CYS A 6 -2.14 -6.85 12.77
CA CYS A 6 -0.74 -6.79 12.39
C CYS A 6 0.15 -7.13 13.59
N GLY A 7 0.69 -8.34 13.66
CA GLY A 7 1.80 -8.67 14.57
C GLY A 7 1.64 -8.27 16.06
N SER A 8 0.42 -8.09 16.57
CA SER A 8 0.17 -7.68 17.96
C SER A 8 -0.12 -8.91 18.81
N PRO A 9 0.67 -9.22 19.86
CA PRO A 9 0.44 -10.36 20.75
C PRO A 9 -0.99 -10.43 21.29
N TRP A 10 -1.60 -9.27 21.55
CA TRP A 10 -2.99 -9.18 22.00
C TRP A 10 -3.98 -9.75 20.98
N ALA A 11 -3.76 -9.53 19.68
CA ALA A 11 -4.62 -10.09 18.64
C ALA A 11 -4.58 -11.63 18.65
N TYR A 12 -3.40 -12.22 18.84
CA TYR A 12 -3.25 -13.68 19.00
C TYR A 12 -4.00 -14.19 20.23
N LEU A 13 -3.84 -13.52 21.38
CA LEU A 13 -4.53 -13.89 22.61
C LEU A 13 -6.05 -13.78 22.49
N GLN A 14 -6.56 -12.77 21.81
CA GLN A 14 -7.99 -12.62 21.56
C GLN A 14 -8.54 -13.72 20.66
N VAL A 15 -7.83 -14.10 19.60
CA VAL A 15 -8.23 -15.21 18.73
C VAL A 15 -8.30 -16.52 19.53
N LEU A 16 -7.30 -16.79 20.37
CA LEU A 16 -7.28 -17.97 21.23
C LEU A 16 -8.43 -17.94 22.26
N ARG A 17 -8.61 -16.81 22.95
CA ARG A 17 -9.70 -16.62 23.91
C ARG A 17 -11.07 -16.82 23.25
N GLN A 18 -11.27 -16.27 22.06
CA GLN A 18 -12.54 -16.40 21.34
C GLN A 18 -12.76 -17.83 20.86
N ARG A 19 -11.70 -18.55 20.46
CA ARG A 19 -11.81 -19.98 20.13
C ARG A 19 -12.16 -20.82 21.36
N LEU A 20 -11.60 -20.52 22.53
CA LEU A 20 -11.95 -21.19 23.79
C LEU A 20 -13.40 -20.92 24.19
N LEU A 21 -13.87 -19.68 24.07
CA LEU A 21 -15.22 -19.28 24.45
C LEU A 21 -16.29 -19.67 23.42
N ARG A 22 -15.92 -19.78 22.15
CA ARG A 22 -16.82 -20.02 21.01
C ARG A 22 -16.15 -20.96 20.00
N PRO A 23 -16.08 -22.26 20.28
CA PRO A 23 -15.33 -23.23 19.47
C PRO A 23 -15.80 -23.35 18.02
N THR A 24 -17.06 -23.03 17.75
CA THR A 24 -17.70 -23.08 16.43
C THR A 24 -17.71 -21.73 15.70
N ALA A 25 -17.28 -20.64 16.35
CA ALA A 25 -17.31 -19.32 15.73
C ALA A 25 -16.26 -19.22 14.62
N VAL A 26 -16.69 -18.75 13.45
CA VAL A 26 -15.80 -18.34 12.37
C VAL A 26 -15.04 -17.09 12.83
N ILE A 27 -13.73 -17.25 13.01
CA ILE A 27 -12.81 -16.15 13.30
C ILE A 27 -12.10 -15.86 11.99
N LEU A 28 -12.51 -14.79 11.32
CA LEU A 28 -11.87 -14.33 10.11
C LEU A 28 -10.65 -13.52 10.54
N TRP A 29 -9.47 -14.12 10.38
CA TRP A 29 -8.21 -13.42 10.60
C TRP A 29 -7.71 -12.91 9.26
N VAL A 30 -7.63 -11.59 9.09
CA VAL A 30 -6.87 -10.96 8.00
C VAL A 30 -5.52 -10.52 8.56
N PRO A 31 -4.48 -11.37 8.49
CA PRO A 31 -3.18 -10.94 8.94
C PRO A 31 -2.69 -9.89 7.96
N CYS A 32 -2.33 -8.70 8.44
CA CYS A 32 -1.29 -7.93 7.75
C CYS A 32 0.01 -8.69 7.99
N PHE A 33 0.17 -9.80 7.28
CA PHE A 33 1.36 -10.62 7.36
C PHE A 33 2.47 -9.83 6.71
N HIS A 34 3.57 -9.63 7.44
CA HIS A 34 4.77 -9.10 6.84
C HIS A 34 5.73 -10.27 6.64
N PRO A 35 6.13 -10.60 5.40
CA PRO A 35 7.05 -11.68 5.14
C PRO A 35 8.36 -11.44 5.91
N PRO A 36 8.98 -12.48 6.51
CA PRO A 36 10.23 -12.33 7.25
C PRO A 36 11.31 -11.64 6.42
N ASP A 37 11.35 -11.93 5.11
CA ASP A 37 12.34 -11.38 4.17
C ASP A 37 12.21 -9.87 3.96
N HIS A 38 11.07 -9.29 4.36
CA HIS A 38 10.72 -7.87 4.15
C HIS A 38 10.63 -7.06 5.45
N VAL A 39 10.93 -7.66 6.62
CA VAL A 39 10.91 -6.95 7.91
C VAL A 39 12.14 -7.19 8.75
N ARG A 40 12.58 -6.15 9.48
CA ARG A 40 13.69 -6.23 10.44
C ARG A 40 13.44 -7.25 11.56
N HIS A 41 12.19 -7.54 11.93
CA HIS A 41 11.84 -8.45 13.02
C HIS A 41 11.50 -9.87 12.51
N THR A 42 12.47 -10.51 11.86
CA THR A 42 12.34 -11.83 11.23
C THR A 42 11.78 -12.90 12.17
N VAL A 43 12.30 -13.00 13.41
CA VAL A 43 11.84 -13.95 14.43
C VAL A 43 10.35 -13.78 14.74
N LYS A 44 9.91 -12.53 14.89
CA LYS A 44 8.50 -12.21 15.16
C LYS A 44 7.61 -12.61 13.99
N ALA A 45 8.06 -12.37 12.76
CA ALA A 45 7.35 -12.79 11.55
C ALA A 45 7.26 -14.33 11.43
N HIS A 46 8.33 -15.06 11.80
CA HIS A 46 8.29 -16.52 11.85
C HIS A 46 7.34 -17.06 12.93
N LEU A 47 7.34 -16.47 14.13
CA LEU A 47 6.40 -16.84 15.20
C LEU A 47 4.95 -16.55 14.80
N ALA A 48 4.70 -15.40 14.16
CA ALA A 48 3.40 -15.07 13.59
C ALA A 48 2.93 -16.13 12.57
N ARG A 49 3.81 -16.51 11.63
CA ARG A 49 3.53 -17.56 10.65
C ARG A 49 3.20 -18.89 11.34
N TRP A 50 3.99 -19.29 12.34
CA TRP A 50 3.76 -20.53 13.09
C TRP A 50 2.44 -20.51 13.86
N ALA A 51 2.11 -19.40 14.52
CA ALA A 51 0.86 -19.22 15.23
C ALA A 51 -0.36 -19.28 14.30
N LEU A 52 -0.27 -18.69 13.09
CA LEU A 52 -1.31 -18.80 12.06
C LEU A 52 -1.52 -20.25 11.63
N ARG A 53 -0.43 -21.00 11.39
CA ARG A 53 -0.52 -22.44 11.07
C ARG A 53 -1.17 -23.25 12.17
N LEU A 54 -0.85 -22.97 13.44
CA LEU A 54 -1.52 -23.60 14.57
C LEU A 54 -3.00 -23.26 14.65
N ALA A 55 -3.37 -22.01 14.40
CA ALA A 55 -4.76 -21.59 14.36
C ALA A 55 -5.54 -22.40 13.31
N GLN A 56 -4.99 -22.60 12.12
CA GLN A 56 -5.60 -23.41 11.06
C GLN A 56 -5.72 -24.90 11.46
N ARG A 57 -4.77 -25.45 12.21
CA ARG A 57 -4.89 -26.81 12.79
C ARG A 57 -6.01 -26.90 13.81
N ALA A 58 -6.30 -25.82 14.54
CA ALA A 58 -7.42 -25.69 15.46
C ALA A 58 -8.77 -25.35 14.77
N ASN A 59 -8.90 -25.58 13.46
CA ASN A 59 -10.10 -25.26 12.66
C ASN A 59 -10.51 -23.77 12.73
N ILE A 60 -9.53 -22.87 12.84
CA ILE A 60 -9.73 -21.43 12.62
C ILE A 60 -9.58 -21.13 11.13
N GLU A 61 -10.59 -20.50 10.54
CA GLU A 61 -10.56 -20.07 9.14
C GLU A 61 -9.68 -18.82 9.00
N VAL A 62 -8.49 -19.00 8.45
CA VAL A 62 -7.61 -17.87 8.13
C VAL A 62 -7.95 -17.39 6.72
N ARG A 63 -8.09 -16.08 6.56
CA ARG A 63 -8.34 -15.49 5.25
C ARG A 63 -7.24 -14.52 4.88
N VAL A 64 -6.76 -14.63 3.65
CA VAL A 64 -5.63 -13.85 3.12
C VAL A 64 -6.11 -12.92 2.02
N LEU A 65 -5.37 -11.84 1.79
CA LEU A 65 -5.69 -10.80 0.82
C LEU A 65 -5.20 -11.14 -0.59
N SER A 66 -4.15 -11.98 -0.72
CA SER A 66 -3.64 -12.38 -2.04
C SER A 66 -3.24 -13.85 -2.14
N ALA A 67 -3.10 -14.33 -3.38
CA ALA A 67 -2.53 -15.63 -3.69
C ALA A 67 -1.09 -15.78 -3.18
N GLN A 68 -0.32 -14.69 -3.13
CA GLN A 68 1.05 -14.71 -2.62
C GLN A 68 1.08 -14.93 -1.09
N GLU A 69 0.20 -14.26 -0.35
CA GLU A 69 0.03 -14.52 1.09
C GLU A 69 -0.46 -15.96 1.34
N HIS A 70 -1.37 -16.45 0.51
CA HIS A 70 -1.82 -17.85 0.55
C HIS A 70 -0.64 -18.82 0.41
N ALA A 71 0.20 -18.62 -0.62
CA ALA A 71 1.36 -19.45 -0.88
C ALA A 71 2.40 -19.39 0.25
N ARG A 72 2.64 -18.21 0.83
CA ARG A 72 3.63 -18.01 1.90
C ARG A 72 3.22 -18.60 3.25
N LEU A 73 1.92 -18.66 3.53
CA LEU A 73 1.44 -19.28 4.76
C LEU A 73 1.50 -20.82 4.70
N ASP A 74 1.50 -21.41 3.50
CA ASP A 74 1.79 -22.83 3.23
C ASP A 74 1.05 -23.75 4.23
N ALA A 75 -0.26 -23.56 4.27
CA ALA A 75 -1.16 -24.27 5.16
C ALA A 75 -2.55 -24.32 4.54
N GLY A 76 -3.00 -25.53 4.21
CA GLY A 76 -4.05 -25.85 3.24
C GLY A 76 -5.48 -25.38 3.52
N ARG A 77 -5.73 -24.45 4.47
CA ARG A 77 -7.07 -23.88 4.74
C ARG A 77 -7.03 -22.35 4.85
N CYS A 78 -6.37 -21.69 3.90
CA CYS A 78 -6.51 -20.26 3.70
C CYS A 78 -7.56 -20.00 2.62
N GLN A 79 -8.53 -19.11 2.85
CA GLN A 79 -9.40 -18.61 1.77
C GLN A 79 -8.94 -17.21 1.35
N GLY A 80 -8.84 -16.96 0.05
CA GLY A 80 -8.63 -15.61 -0.45
C GLY A 80 -9.87 -14.75 -0.19
N ILE A 81 -9.68 -13.53 0.30
CA ILE A 81 -10.71 -12.50 0.30
C ILE A 81 -10.47 -11.63 -0.92
N SER A 82 -11.40 -11.68 -1.88
CA SER A 82 -11.56 -10.53 -2.76
C SER A 82 -12.30 -9.46 -1.97
N LEU A 83 -11.61 -8.38 -1.59
CA LEU A 83 -12.23 -7.25 -0.90
C LEU A 83 -13.18 -6.46 -1.81
N GLY A 84 -13.32 -6.84 -3.08
CA GLY A 84 -14.09 -6.10 -4.07
C GLY A 84 -13.53 -4.69 -4.29
N PHE A 85 -12.29 -4.43 -3.88
CA PHE A 85 -11.60 -3.15 -4.06
C PHE A 85 -11.58 -2.75 -5.53
N GLU A 86 -11.36 -3.73 -6.42
CA GLU A 86 -11.43 -3.58 -7.87
C GLU A 86 -12.76 -3.03 -8.40
N ARG A 87 -13.85 -3.13 -7.62
CA ARG A 87 -15.21 -2.77 -8.04
C ARG A 87 -15.78 -1.52 -7.37
N ARG A 88 -15.10 -0.93 -6.38
CA ARG A 88 -15.72 0.09 -5.49
C ARG A 88 -14.98 1.41 -5.34
N PHE A 89 -13.82 1.59 -5.96
CA PHE A 89 -13.27 2.93 -6.06
C PHE A 89 -14.06 3.69 -7.14
N THR A 90 -15.04 4.47 -6.70
CA THR A 90 -15.47 5.63 -7.48
C THR A 90 -14.28 6.57 -7.50
N LEU A 91 -13.47 6.48 -8.54
CA LEU A 91 -12.43 7.46 -8.78
C LEU A 91 -13.12 8.82 -8.83
N SER A 92 -12.62 9.76 -8.03
CA SER A 92 -13.05 11.15 -8.15
C SER A 92 -12.88 11.60 -9.59
N GLU A 93 -13.75 12.49 -10.06
CA GLU A 93 -13.59 13.08 -11.39
C GLU A 93 -12.17 13.61 -11.56
N PRO A 94 -11.54 13.41 -12.73
CA PRO A 94 -10.20 13.91 -12.99
C PRO A 94 -10.15 15.40 -12.67
N GLN A 95 -9.33 15.79 -11.69
CA GLN A 95 -9.16 17.21 -11.41
C GLN A 95 -8.32 17.86 -12.52
N PRO A 96 -8.63 19.11 -12.93
CA PRO A 96 -7.86 19.82 -13.92
C PRO A 96 -6.41 20.01 -13.44
N ASP A 97 -5.44 19.92 -14.35
CA ASP A 97 -4.00 19.97 -14.01
C ASP A 97 -3.59 21.24 -13.27
N GLN A 98 -4.25 22.37 -13.53
CA GLN A 98 -3.98 23.64 -12.85
C GLN A 98 -4.29 23.59 -11.34
N ALA A 99 -5.15 22.67 -10.89
CA ALA A 99 -5.46 22.47 -9.47
C ALA A 99 -4.45 21.55 -8.76
N ARG A 100 -3.52 20.92 -9.51
CA ARG A 100 -2.60 19.89 -9.01
C ARG A 100 -1.15 20.36 -9.16
N PRO A 101 -0.68 21.28 -8.29
CA PRO A 101 0.67 21.86 -8.39
C PRO A 101 1.80 20.87 -8.09
N PHE A 102 1.49 19.71 -7.50
CA PHE A 102 2.48 18.69 -7.22
C PHE A 102 2.37 17.54 -8.22
N ASP A 103 3.48 17.22 -8.86
CA ASP A 103 3.58 16.12 -9.80
C ASP A 103 3.78 14.81 -9.04
N LEU A 104 4.59 14.84 -7.98
CA LEU A 104 4.87 13.69 -7.12
C LEU A 104 4.41 13.94 -5.68
N VAL A 105 3.85 12.92 -5.05
CA VAL A 105 3.58 12.91 -3.62
C VAL A 105 4.10 11.63 -2.96
N PHE A 106 4.68 11.77 -1.77
CA PHE A 106 4.97 10.68 -0.85
C PHE A 106 4.03 10.77 0.35
N LEU A 107 3.56 9.62 0.84
CA LEU A 107 2.69 9.54 2.03
C LEU A 107 3.19 8.46 2.99
N GLY A 108 3.55 8.84 4.21
CA GLY A 108 3.88 7.91 5.27
C GLY A 108 5.04 8.33 6.18
N ARG A 109 5.77 7.34 6.69
CA ARG A 109 6.95 7.58 7.54
C ARG A 109 8.19 7.74 6.65
N PRO A 110 9.06 8.73 6.88
CA PRO A 110 10.28 8.95 6.09
C PRO A 110 11.36 7.92 6.46
N THR A 111 11.14 6.64 6.17
CA THR A 111 12.06 5.55 6.49
C THR A 111 12.46 4.77 5.25
N ALA A 112 13.62 4.10 5.30
CA ALA A 112 14.06 3.20 4.24
C ALA A 112 13.03 2.11 3.92
N GLN A 113 12.33 1.57 4.93
CA GLN A 113 11.27 0.58 4.74
C GLN A 113 10.11 1.11 3.86
N LYS A 114 9.79 2.39 3.96
CA LYS A 114 8.76 3.04 3.14
C LYS A 114 9.32 3.58 1.82
N GLY A 115 10.61 3.35 1.56
CA GLY A 115 11.31 3.79 0.36
C GLY A 115 11.64 5.28 0.33
N TRP A 116 11.61 5.98 1.48
CA TRP A 116 11.88 7.42 1.52
C TRP A 116 13.15 7.86 0.76
N PRO A 117 14.32 7.19 0.91
CA PRO A 117 15.52 7.59 0.17
C PRO A 117 15.38 7.48 -1.36
N LEU A 118 14.63 6.48 -1.84
CA LEU A 118 14.39 6.32 -3.27
C LEU A 118 13.40 7.38 -3.78
N PHE A 119 12.39 7.74 -2.98
CA PHE A 119 11.51 8.86 -3.31
C PHE A 119 12.29 10.17 -3.46
N GLU A 120 13.16 10.50 -2.49
CA GLU A 120 13.99 11.71 -2.56
C GLU A 120 14.91 11.70 -3.78
N HIS A 121 15.56 10.56 -4.05
CA HIS A 121 16.41 10.40 -5.23
C HIS A 121 15.63 10.63 -6.53
N LEU A 122 14.41 10.09 -6.64
CA LEU A 122 13.57 10.25 -7.82
C LEU A 122 13.03 11.67 -7.97
N ALA A 123 12.63 12.32 -6.88
CA ALA A 123 12.22 13.72 -6.87
C ALA A 123 13.37 14.62 -7.36
N GLN A 124 14.58 14.42 -6.81
CA GLN A 124 15.78 15.15 -7.23
C GLN A 124 16.12 14.90 -8.70
N ARG A 125 16.10 13.63 -9.13
CA ARG A 125 16.49 13.23 -10.48
C ARG A 125 15.51 13.75 -11.54
N THR A 126 14.23 13.79 -11.23
CA THR A 126 13.19 14.23 -12.17
C THR A 126 13.02 15.75 -12.18
N GLY A 127 13.38 16.43 -11.07
CA GLY A 127 13.20 17.87 -10.90
C GLY A 127 11.73 18.30 -10.81
N LEU A 128 10.82 17.36 -10.56
CA LEU A 128 9.39 17.60 -10.55
C LEU A 128 8.93 18.19 -9.22
N PRO A 129 7.96 19.12 -9.20
CA PRO A 129 7.31 19.60 -8.00
C PRO A 129 6.82 18.44 -7.13
N SER A 130 7.40 18.34 -5.93
CA SER A 130 7.22 17.17 -5.07
C SER A 130 6.69 17.56 -3.69
N LEU A 131 5.77 16.75 -3.17
CA LEU A 131 5.15 16.89 -1.86
C LEU A 131 5.47 15.65 -1.00
N ALA A 132 5.76 15.84 0.28
CA ALA A 132 5.88 14.77 1.26
C ALA A 132 4.88 15.01 2.41
N LEU A 133 3.90 14.12 2.53
CA LEU A 133 2.92 14.06 3.60
C LEU A 133 3.42 13.06 4.66
N LEU A 134 4.00 13.60 5.74
CA LEU A 134 4.73 12.80 6.71
C LEU A 134 4.03 12.74 8.07
N ALA A 135 4.14 11.58 8.73
CA ALA A 135 3.65 11.41 10.11
C ALA A 135 4.53 12.14 11.16
N HIS A 136 5.79 12.41 10.82
CA HIS A 136 6.75 13.19 11.60
C HIS A 136 7.80 13.76 10.63
N PRO A 137 8.51 14.84 11.02
CA PRO A 137 9.60 15.37 10.22
C PRO A 137 10.68 14.31 9.94
N PRO A 138 11.35 14.36 8.78
CA PRO A 138 12.50 13.51 8.52
C PRO A 138 13.66 13.87 9.45
N GLU A 139 14.53 12.91 9.76
CA GLU A 139 15.71 13.13 10.62
C GLU A 139 16.69 14.13 10.01
N GLN A 140 16.75 14.18 8.68
CA GLN A 140 17.57 15.09 7.91
C GLN A 140 16.68 15.90 6.95
N PRO A 141 17.01 17.17 6.69
CA PRO A 141 16.31 17.94 5.66
C PRO A 141 16.39 17.22 4.31
N PRO A 142 15.32 17.25 3.49
CA PRO A 142 15.34 16.58 2.21
C PRO A 142 16.35 17.17 1.25
N ALA A 143 16.97 16.32 0.43
CA ALA A 143 18.05 16.73 -0.49
C ALA A 143 17.57 17.54 -1.70
N ALA A 144 16.26 17.58 -1.95
CA ALA A 144 15.62 18.31 -3.04
C ALA A 144 14.60 19.31 -2.49
N GLU A 145 14.11 20.21 -3.35
CA GLU A 145 12.99 21.11 -3.06
C GLU A 145 11.66 20.34 -2.95
N ILE A 146 11.56 19.49 -1.94
CA ILE A 146 10.36 18.75 -1.58
C ILE A 146 9.61 19.58 -0.57
N THR A 147 8.36 19.92 -0.87
CA THR A 147 7.47 20.53 0.11
C THR A 147 7.13 19.49 1.16
N VAL A 148 7.52 19.71 2.42
CA VAL A 148 7.23 18.78 3.52
C VAL A 148 6.06 19.30 4.35
N ILE A 149 5.03 18.49 4.49
CA ILE A 149 3.92 18.73 5.41
C ILE A 149 3.89 17.60 6.43
N THR A 150 4.09 17.93 7.69
CA THR A 150 3.82 16.99 8.77
C THR A 150 2.31 16.94 8.98
N ALA A 151 1.66 15.93 8.42
CA ALA A 151 0.21 15.82 8.41
C ALA A 151 -0.29 15.29 9.75
N GLY A 152 -0.76 16.20 10.60
CA GLY A 152 -1.38 15.86 11.89
C GLY A 152 -2.86 15.49 11.79
N SER A 153 -3.48 15.57 10.61
CA SER A 153 -4.90 15.28 10.39
C SER A 153 -5.18 14.68 9.01
N ASP A 154 -6.25 13.88 8.93
CA ASP A 154 -6.72 13.27 7.67
C ASP A 154 -7.07 14.31 6.62
N ALA A 155 -7.60 15.47 7.03
CA ALA A 155 -7.91 16.57 6.11
C ALA A 155 -6.66 17.12 5.40
N ALA A 156 -5.52 17.18 6.10
CA ALA A 156 -4.26 17.60 5.49
C ALA A 156 -3.76 16.58 4.46
N VAL A 157 -3.90 15.28 4.76
CA VAL A 157 -3.56 14.19 3.83
C VAL A 157 -4.43 14.27 2.58
N GLN A 158 -5.75 14.34 2.74
CA GLN A 158 -6.70 14.43 1.62
C GLN A 158 -6.44 15.66 0.73
N SER A 159 -6.23 16.83 1.35
CA SER A 159 -5.91 18.06 0.62
C SER A 159 -4.58 17.95 -0.15
N GLY A 160 -3.56 17.36 0.45
CA GLY A 160 -2.28 17.12 -0.22
C GLY A 160 -2.41 16.17 -1.41
N LEU A 161 -3.12 15.06 -1.23
CA LEU A 161 -3.37 14.08 -2.30
C LEU A 161 -4.19 14.67 -3.44
N ALA A 162 -5.26 15.42 -3.15
CA ALA A 162 -6.09 16.07 -4.18
C ALA A 162 -5.28 17.05 -5.06
N ARG A 163 -4.23 17.65 -4.50
CA ARG A 163 -3.32 18.59 -5.17
C ARG A 163 -2.13 17.93 -5.86
N SER A 164 -2.07 16.60 -5.85
CA SER A 164 -0.93 15.83 -6.36
C SER A 164 -1.34 14.92 -7.50
N LYS A 165 -0.50 14.70 -8.50
CA LYS A 165 -0.82 13.85 -9.67
C LYS A 165 -0.48 12.38 -9.46
N LEU A 166 0.69 12.07 -8.89
CA LEU A 166 1.18 10.71 -8.74
C LEU A 166 1.63 10.46 -7.30
N LEU A 167 1.07 9.44 -6.64
CA LEU A 167 1.60 8.92 -5.38
C LEU A 167 2.74 7.95 -5.69
N LEU A 168 3.95 8.33 -5.31
CA LEU A 168 5.13 7.50 -5.43
C LEU A 168 5.49 6.94 -4.05
N LEU A 169 5.09 5.69 -3.81
CA LEU A 169 5.46 4.96 -2.60
C LEU A 169 6.42 3.82 -3.00
N PRO A 170 7.73 3.99 -2.93
CA PRO A 170 8.69 2.95 -3.29
C PRO A 170 8.95 1.97 -2.13
N ALA A 171 7.90 1.55 -1.42
CA ALA A 171 8.03 0.59 -0.31
C ALA A 171 8.17 -0.84 -0.84
N ASP A 172 9.17 -1.57 -0.35
CA ASP A 172 9.42 -2.98 -0.72
C ASP A 172 8.21 -3.88 -0.48
N TYR A 173 7.44 -3.58 0.56
CA TYR A 173 6.24 -4.30 0.94
C TYR A 173 5.18 -3.38 1.56
N GLU A 174 3.93 -3.54 1.15
CA GLU A 174 2.77 -2.84 1.72
C GLU A 174 1.59 -3.80 1.84
N SER A 175 1.14 -4.08 3.06
CA SER A 175 0.14 -5.14 3.30
C SER A 175 -1.26 -4.79 2.81
N PHE A 176 -1.74 -3.59 3.17
CA PHE A 176 -3.13 -3.18 2.93
C PHE A 176 -3.25 -1.99 1.99
N GLY A 177 -2.18 -1.20 1.84
CA GLY A 177 -2.15 -0.11 0.88
C GLY A 177 -3.21 0.97 1.07
N PHE A 178 -3.53 1.34 2.32
CA PHE A 178 -4.50 2.43 2.60
C PHE A 178 -4.10 3.75 1.92
N ALA A 179 -2.81 4.10 1.97
CA ALA A 179 -2.28 5.28 1.30
C ALA A 179 -2.57 5.27 -0.21
N GLN A 180 -2.44 4.12 -0.86
CA GLN A 180 -2.73 3.91 -2.27
C GLN A 180 -4.23 4.05 -2.56
N ALA A 181 -5.07 3.46 -1.72
CA ALA A 181 -6.52 3.57 -1.83
C ALA A 181 -7.00 5.02 -1.69
N GLU A 182 -6.48 5.76 -0.71
CA GLU A 182 -6.75 7.19 -0.50
C GLU A 182 -6.27 8.02 -1.70
N ALA A 183 -5.07 7.77 -2.19
CA ALA A 183 -4.52 8.48 -3.35
C ALA A 183 -5.34 8.24 -4.62
N LEU A 184 -5.76 6.99 -4.89
CA LEU A 184 -6.64 6.69 -6.01
C LEU A 184 -8.01 7.33 -5.85
N ALA A 185 -8.58 7.33 -4.65
CA ALA A 185 -9.82 8.04 -4.37
C ALA A 185 -9.70 9.54 -4.66
N MET A 186 -8.52 10.14 -4.45
CA MET A 186 -8.20 11.52 -4.82
C MET A 186 -7.73 11.70 -6.28
N GLY A 187 -7.79 10.65 -7.10
CA GLY A 187 -7.46 10.69 -8.52
C GLY A 187 -5.96 10.67 -8.84
N CYS A 188 -5.10 10.27 -7.90
CA CYS A 188 -3.67 10.08 -8.15
C CYS A 188 -3.40 8.83 -8.99
N CYS A 189 -2.36 8.87 -9.81
CA CYS A 189 -1.73 7.67 -10.33
C CYS A 189 -0.92 7.00 -9.22
N VAL A 190 -0.95 5.67 -9.11
CA VAL A 190 -0.28 4.93 -8.04
C VAL A 190 0.44 3.70 -8.60
N PRO A 191 1.68 3.85 -9.10
CA PRO A 191 2.47 2.71 -9.56
C PRO A 191 2.83 1.78 -8.39
N VAL A 192 2.83 0.48 -8.66
CA VAL A 192 3.23 -0.60 -7.76
C VAL A 192 4.71 -0.88 -7.97
N LEU A 193 5.53 -0.51 -6.98
CA LEU A 193 7.00 -0.65 -7.05
C LEU A 193 7.52 -1.84 -6.23
N GLY A 194 6.77 -2.27 -5.21
CA GLY A 194 7.10 -3.39 -4.34
C GLY A 194 6.02 -4.46 -4.31
N GLU A 195 6.11 -5.35 -3.34
CA GLU A 195 5.15 -6.43 -3.16
C GLU A 195 3.90 -5.97 -2.42
N TRP A 196 2.84 -5.64 -3.16
CA TRP A 196 1.60 -5.12 -2.58
C TRP A 196 0.42 -6.04 -2.89
N PRO A 197 0.07 -6.97 -1.98
CA PRO A 197 -0.94 -8.01 -2.19
C PRO A 197 -2.24 -7.59 -2.88
N LEU A 198 -2.77 -6.41 -2.55
CA LEU A 198 -4.04 -5.91 -3.10
C LEU A 198 -3.95 -5.34 -4.52
N TRP A 199 -2.75 -5.10 -5.03
CA TRP A 199 -2.52 -4.39 -6.28
C TRP A 199 -1.79 -5.25 -7.33
N LEU A 200 -1.43 -6.49 -6.99
CA LEU A 200 -0.65 -7.38 -7.85
C LEU A 200 -1.34 -7.72 -9.18
N ASP A 201 -2.67 -7.69 -9.20
CA ASP A 201 -3.48 -8.07 -10.36
C ASP A 201 -3.84 -6.87 -11.25
N VAL A 202 -3.19 -5.71 -11.06
CA VAL A 202 -3.36 -4.50 -11.89
C VAL A 202 -2.10 -4.25 -12.73
N PRO A 203 -1.92 -4.95 -13.86
CA PRO A 203 -0.66 -4.95 -14.63
C PRO A 203 -0.27 -3.57 -15.16
N GLU A 204 -1.22 -2.67 -15.39
CA GLU A 204 -0.96 -1.30 -15.85
C GLU A 204 -0.19 -0.47 -14.80
N LEU A 205 -0.33 -0.81 -13.52
CA LEU A 205 0.37 -0.15 -12.42
C LEU A 205 1.68 -0.87 -12.06
N ASP A 206 1.98 -2.04 -12.64
CA ASP A 206 3.13 -2.86 -12.24
C ASP A 206 4.45 -2.28 -12.76
N TRP A 207 5.22 -1.72 -11.83
CA TRP A 207 6.52 -1.10 -12.05
C TRP A 207 7.62 -1.83 -11.26
N ARG A 208 7.32 -3.04 -10.76
CA ARG A 208 8.28 -3.84 -9.99
C ARG A 208 9.49 -4.21 -10.85
N GLY A 209 10.67 -4.24 -10.23
CA GLY A 209 11.93 -4.60 -10.88
C GLY A 209 12.52 -3.52 -11.79
N LEU A 210 11.87 -2.37 -11.96
CA LEU A 210 12.48 -1.22 -12.61
C LEU A 210 13.54 -0.59 -11.69
N ASP A 211 14.66 -0.18 -12.29
CA ASP A 211 15.64 0.63 -11.59
C ASP A 211 15.19 2.11 -11.49
N ALA A 212 15.91 2.91 -10.70
CA ALA A 212 15.58 4.32 -10.51
C ALA A 212 15.60 5.13 -11.81
N ALA A 213 16.41 4.77 -12.80
CA ALA A 213 16.48 5.47 -14.08
C ALA A 213 15.22 5.20 -14.92
N ALA A 214 14.80 3.94 -15.00
CA ALA A 214 13.59 3.52 -15.68
C ALA A 214 12.33 4.09 -15.01
N ILE A 215 12.28 4.12 -13.67
CA ILE A 215 11.19 4.75 -12.92
C ILE A 215 11.11 6.24 -13.26
N ALA A 216 12.22 6.97 -13.19
CA ALA A 216 12.26 8.39 -13.52
C ALA A 216 11.80 8.67 -14.97
N ALA A 217 12.25 7.87 -15.94
CA ALA A 217 11.84 8.00 -17.33
C ALA A 217 10.34 7.75 -17.52
N ARG A 218 9.76 6.75 -16.83
CA ARG A 218 8.31 6.50 -16.87
C ARG A 218 7.51 7.64 -16.24
N ILE A 219 7.97 8.19 -15.12
CA ILE A 219 7.35 9.36 -14.48
C ILE A 219 7.31 10.54 -15.45
N GLN A 220 8.46 10.87 -16.07
CA GLN A 220 8.55 11.97 -17.04
C GLN A 220 7.69 11.73 -18.28
N GLY A 221 7.62 10.49 -18.78
CA GLY A 221 6.73 10.13 -19.88
C GLY A 221 5.25 10.28 -19.53
N LEU A 222 4.85 9.96 -18.30
CA LEU A 222 3.48 10.09 -17.81
C LEU A 222 3.05 11.52 -17.53
N LEU A 223 3.98 12.37 -17.09
CA LEU A 223 3.69 13.74 -16.64
C LEU A 223 4.14 14.81 -17.64
N GLY A 224 4.69 14.40 -18.79
CA GLY A 224 5.19 15.30 -19.82
C GLY A 224 4.09 16.10 -20.53
N PRO A 225 4.43 17.19 -21.24
CA PRO A 225 3.46 18.11 -21.87
C PRO A 225 2.56 17.45 -22.92
N SER A 226 3.03 16.37 -23.54
CA SER A 226 2.30 15.59 -24.54
C SER A 226 1.48 14.45 -23.94
N ALA A 227 1.65 14.16 -22.65
CA ALA A 227 0.86 13.15 -21.99
C ALA A 227 -0.54 13.73 -21.77
N GLN A 228 -1.51 13.30 -22.60
CA GLN A 228 -2.89 13.47 -22.20
C GLN A 228 -3.06 12.64 -20.92
N TRP A 229 -3.18 13.31 -19.78
CA TRP A 229 -3.39 12.72 -18.47
C TRP A 229 -4.76 12.03 -18.45
N ARG A 230 -4.88 10.91 -19.15
CA ARG A 230 -6.08 10.11 -19.32
C ARG A 230 -5.79 8.73 -18.75
N TRP A 231 -5.55 8.68 -17.45
CA TRP A 231 -5.87 7.47 -16.71
C TRP A 231 -7.40 7.34 -16.65
N HIS A 232 -7.99 6.95 -17.77
CA HIS A 232 -9.16 6.10 -17.69
C HIS A 232 -8.64 4.76 -17.17
N LEU A 233 -8.51 4.65 -15.85
CA LEU A 233 -8.79 3.36 -15.22
C LEU A 233 -10.22 3.06 -15.67
N ARG A 234 -10.36 2.40 -16.82
CA ARG A 234 -11.60 1.77 -17.25
C ARG A 234 -11.81 0.72 -16.18
N CYS A 235 -12.45 1.14 -15.09
CA CYS A 235 -12.94 0.27 -14.06
C CYS A 235 -13.62 -0.87 -14.82
N CYS A 236 -13.13 -2.09 -14.67
CA CYS A 236 -13.59 -3.26 -15.44
C CYS A 236 -15.10 -3.56 -15.25
N CYS A 237 -15.82 -2.70 -14.53
CA CYS A 237 -17.26 -2.64 -14.37
C CYS A 237 -18.09 -2.41 -15.66
N GLN A 238 -17.49 -2.19 -16.84
CA GLN A 238 -18.25 -2.15 -18.11
C GLN A 238 -18.18 -3.41 -18.97
N ARG A 239 -17.52 -4.49 -18.51
CA ARG A 239 -17.61 -5.81 -19.15
C ARG A 239 -18.29 -6.80 -18.21
N ARG A 240 -19.63 -6.71 -18.12
CA ARG A 240 -20.57 -7.83 -17.96
C ARG A 240 -21.99 -7.31 -17.96
#